data_AF-A0A399Z609-F1
#
_entry.id   AF-A0A399Z609-F1
#
_cell.length_a   1.000
_cell.length_b   1.000
_cell.length_c   1.000
_cell.angle_alpha   90.00
_cell.angle_beta   90.00
_cell.angle_gamma   90.00
#
_symmetry.space_group_name_H-M   'P 1'
#
loop_
_entity.id
_entity.type
_entity.pdbx_description
1 polymer ?
#
loop_
_entity_poly.entity_id
_entity_poly.type
_entity_poly.pdbx_seq_one_letter_code
_entity_poly.pdbx_strand_id
1 'polypeptide(L)'
;MNTLNRNEILEMLAAGTITATEAINLLDNPGKNPPTTQLPEEDIVDHTATEVPNPPIKNDSDIDILKSNELAPDPFQIKITQDDLQVTKVNGQKPRWLKIRVENMTTGKGKVNVSLPLGLVSFGLGIARRFGAEFGDEENVYEMWQMVKDGERGVLVDVRDEEDNEHVLIYLD
;
A
#
# COMPACT_ATOMS: atom_id res chain seq x y z
N MET A 1 -21.60 35.59 26.02
CA MET A 1 -20.87 34.78 25.02
C MET A 1 -21.18 33.33 25.32
N ASN A 2 -21.89 32.66 24.42
CA ASN A 2 -22.28 31.27 24.61
C ASN A 2 -21.17 30.42 24.00
N THR A 3 -20.44 29.67 24.81
CA THR A 3 -19.38 28.77 24.32
C THR A 3 -20.06 27.51 23.79
N LEU A 4 -19.98 27.26 22.48
CA LEU A 4 -20.50 26.01 21.91
C LEU A 4 -19.69 24.82 22.43
N ASN A 5 -20.39 23.79 22.91
CA ASN A 5 -19.75 22.56 23.34
C ASN A 5 -19.38 21.71 22.13
N ARG A 6 -18.29 20.94 22.26
CA ARG A 6 -17.81 19.99 21.25
C ARG A 6 -18.90 19.06 20.72
N ASN A 7 -19.80 18.61 21.58
CA ASN A 7 -20.87 17.69 21.20
C ASN A 7 -21.92 18.37 20.33
N GLU A 8 -22.28 19.63 20.62
CA GLU A 8 -23.26 20.41 19.84
C GLU A 8 -22.75 20.67 18.41
N ILE A 9 -21.44 20.90 18.26
CA ILE A 9 -20.80 21.06 16.94
C ILE A 9 -20.89 19.77 16.11
N LEU A 10 -20.74 18.60 16.73
CA LEU A 10 -20.85 17.32 16.04
C LEU A 10 -22.28 17.00 15.64
N GLU A 11 -23.27 17.39 16.45
CA GLU A 11 -24.68 17.27 16.10
C GLU A 11 -25.05 18.16 14.91
N MET A 12 -24.53 19.38 14.86
CA MET A 12 -24.71 20.28 13.71
C MET A 12 -24.06 19.73 12.43
N LEU A 13 -22.90 19.08 12.53
CA LEU A 13 -22.27 18.41 11.40
C LEU A 13 -23.12 17.23 10.92
N ALA A 14 -23.64 16.43 11.84
CA ALA A 14 -24.50 15.28 11.53
C ALA A 14 -25.85 15.72 10.93
N ALA A 15 -26.38 16.86 11.37
CA ALA A 15 -27.59 17.48 10.85
C ALA A 15 -27.38 18.21 9.50
N GLY A 16 -26.12 18.34 9.04
CA GLY A 16 -25.76 19.05 7.81
C GLY A 16 -25.90 20.56 7.89
N THR A 17 -26.07 21.13 9.08
CA THR A 17 -26.22 22.59 9.29
C THR A 17 -24.89 23.32 9.23
N ILE A 18 -23.78 22.60 9.44
CA ILE A 18 -22.42 23.10 9.26
C ILE A 18 -21.61 22.14 8.39
N THR A 19 -20.59 22.67 7.72
CA THR A 19 -19.68 21.85 6.92
C THR A 19 -18.59 21.20 7.79
N ALA A 20 -17.96 20.13 7.30
CA ALA A 20 -16.86 19.46 8.01
C ALA A 20 -15.69 20.42 8.30
N THR A 21 -15.39 21.34 7.39
CA THR A 21 -14.35 22.36 7.56
C THR A 21 -14.70 23.36 8.66
N GLU A 22 -15.97 23.72 8.78
CA GLU A 22 -16.47 24.65 9.79
C GLU A 22 -16.49 24.00 11.18
N ALA A 23 -16.88 22.74 11.27
CA ALA A 23 -16.81 21.95 12.49
C ALA A 23 -15.38 21.88 13.06
N ILE A 24 -14.36 21.68 12.21
CA ILE A 24 -12.95 21.61 12.62
C ILE A 24 -12.49 22.93 13.26
N ASN A 25 -12.86 24.07 12.68
CA ASN A 25 -12.47 25.39 13.21
C ASN A 25 -13.13 25.70 14.55
N LEU A 26 -14.38 25.26 14.75
CA LEU A 26 -15.10 25.44 16.01
C LEU A 26 -14.61 24.50 17.13
N LEU A 27 -14.03 23.36 16.76
CA LEU A 27 -13.43 22.39 17.68
C LEU A 27 -12.04 22.81 18.19
N ASP A 28 -11.24 23.46 17.35
CA ASP A 28 -9.85 23.81 17.65
C ASP A 28 -9.74 25.12 18.46
N ASN A 29 -10.65 26.07 18.23
CA ASN A 29 -10.65 27.33 18.97
C ASN A 29 -12.07 27.88 19.20
N PRO A 30 -12.69 27.66 20.37
CA PRO A 30 -14.12 27.93 20.63
C PRO A 30 -14.50 29.43 20.74
N GLY A 31 -13.63 30.35 20.30
CA GLY A 31 -13.79 31.80 20.45
C GLY A 31 -13.69 32.63 19.17
N LYS A 32 -13.57 32.02 17.99
CA LYS A 32 -13.44 32.75 16.73
C LYS A 32 -14.71 32.62 15.88
N ASN A 33 -15.46 33.71 15.75
CA ASN A 33 -16.65 33.75 14.89
C ASN A 33 -16.24 33.55 13.40
N PRO A 34 -17.03 32.79 12.62
CA PRO A 34 -16.71 32.47 11.24
C PRO A 34 -16.89 33.68 10.30
N PRO A 35 -16.17 33.75 9.17
CA PRO A 35 -16.59 34.59 8.06
C PRO A 35 -17.92 34.06 7.52
N THR A 36 -18.92 34.94 7.42
CA THR A 36 -20.25 34.64 6.84
C THR A 36 -20.10 34.18 5.40
N THR A 37 -20.22 32.87 5.16
CA THR A 37 -20.53 32.33 3.83
C THR A 37 -21.96 31.84 3.88
N GLN A 38 -22.84 32.62 3.25
CA GLN A 38 -24.23 32.24 3.00
C GLN A 38 -24.24 30.97 2.15
N LEU A 39 -24.95 29.92 2.58
CA LEU A 39 -25.48 28.95 1.63
C LEU A 39 -26.50 29.71 0.77
N PRO A 40 -26.41 29.65 -0.57
CA PRO A 40 -27.48 30.17 -1.41
C PRO A 40 -28.76 29.38 -1.08
N GLU A 41 -29.78 30.11 -0.66
CA GLU A 41 -31.14 29.62 -0.51
C GLU A 41 -31.62 29.14 -1.88
N GLU A 42 -32.04 27.88 -1.98
CA GLU A 42 -32.86 27.42 -3.12
C GLU A 42 -34.20 28.15 -3.04
N ASP A 43 -34.33 29.24 -3.81
CA ASP A 43 -35.63 29.79 -4.17
C ASP A 43 -35.94 29.39 -5.61
N ILE A 44 -37.07 28.72 -5.76
CA ILE A 44 -37.60 28.13 -6.98
C ILE A 44 -38.10 29.28 -7.86
N VAL A 45 -37.37 29.60 -8.93
CA VAL A 45 -37.86 30.51 -9.97
C VAL A 45 -37.77 29.84 -11.34
N ASP A 46 -38.95 29.70 -11.94
CA ASP A 46 -39.21 29.22 -13.29
C ASP A 46 -38.29 29.88 -14.34
N HIS A 47 -37.48 29.08 -15.00
CA HIS A 47 -36.82 29.44 -16.26
C HIS A 47 -37.11 28.33 -17.25
N THR A 48 -38.07 28.60 -18.13
CA THR A 48 -38.34 27.87 -19.35
C THR A 48 -37.05 27.39 -20.02
N ALA A 49 -36.93 26.08 -20.24
CA ALA A 49 -35.84 25.47 -20.98
C ALA A 49 -35.72 26.12 -22.37
N THR A 50 -34.72 26.98 -22.54
CA THR A 50 -34.25 27.39 -23.87
C THR A 50 -33.09 26.47 -24.23
N GLU A 51 -33.36 25.62 -25.21
CA GLU A 51 -32.45 24.67 -25.83
C GLU A 51 -31.17 25.36 -26.31
N VAL A 52 -30.02 25.01 -25.71
CA VAL A 52 -28.71 25.35 -26.26
C VAL A 52 -28.39 24.33 -27.35
N PRO A 53 -28.01 24.74 -28.58
CA PRO A 53 -27.81 23.82 -29.69
C PRO A 53 -26.68 22.83 -29.40
N ASN A 54 -26.97 21.55 -29.57
CA ASN A 54 -25.99 20.47 -29.51
C ASN A 54 -24.90 20.69 -30.57
N PRO A 55 -23.60 20.82 -30.22
CA PRO A 55 -22.55 20.90 -31.22
C PRO A 55 -22.46 19.56 -31.98
N PRO A 56 -22.13 19.58 -33.28
CA PRO A 56 -22.04 18.36 -34.07
C PRO A 56 -20.91 17.48 -33.55
N ILE A 57 -21.25 16.26 -33.13
CA ILE A 57 -20.30 15.21 -32.83
C ILE A 57 -19.61 14.86 -34.16
N LYS A 58 -18.33 15.23 -34.28
CA LYS A 58 -17.48 14.73 -35.37
C LYS A 58 -17.12 13.29 -35.03
N ASN A 59 -17.52 12.39 -35.92
CA ASN A 59 -17.06 11.01 -35.93
C ASN A 59 -15.60 11.01 -36.39
N ASP A 60 -14.67 10.94 -35.45
CA ASP A 60 -13.29 10.56 -35.71
C ASP A 60 -13.09 9.16 -35.15
N SER A 61 -13.38 8.17 -35.99
CA SER A 61 -13.22 6.74 -35.76
C SER A 61 -11.76 6.28 -35.84
N ASP A 62 -10.82 7.05 -35.31
CA ASP A 62 -9.38 6.74 -35.32
C ASP A 62 -8.70 7.05 -33.98
N ILE A 63 -9.25 6.55 -32.87
CA ILE A 63 -8.55 6.52 -31.58
C ILE A 63 -8.58 5.10 -31.00
N ASP A 64 -7.77 4.23 -31.61
CA ASP A 64 -7.30 2.96 -31.03
C ASP A 64 -6.37 3.26 -29.83
N ILE A 65 -6.90 3.72 -28.69
CA ILE A 65 -6.09 3.99 -27.47
C ILE A 65 -6.49 3.09 -26.28
N LEU A 66 -7.44 2.17 -26.43
CA LEU A 66 -7.90 1.32 -25.32
C LEU A 66 -7.72 -0.18 -25.57
N LYS A 67 -6.52 -0.60 -26.01
CA LYS A 67 -6.09 -2.01 -26.03
C LYS A 67 -4.73 -2.25 -25.38
N SER A 68 -4.40 -1.46 -24.37
CA SER A 68 -3.34 -1.80 -23.43
C SER A 68 -3.97 -1.84 -22.05
N ASN A 69 -4.75 -2.89 -21.81
CA ASN A 69 -4.81 -3.47 -20.47
C ASN A 69 -3.39 -3.97 -20.20
N GLU A 70 -2.52 -3.07 -19.72
CA GLU A 70 -1.27 -3.47 -19.08
C GLU A 70 -1.68 -4.34 -17.92
N LEU A 71 -1.65 -5.65 -18.19
CA LEU A 71 -1.68 -6.72 -17.21
C LEU A 71 -0.74 -6.27 -16.10
N ALA A 72 -1.30 -5.90 -14.95
CA ALA A 72 -0.50 -5.71 -13.76
C ALA A 72 0.42 -6.94 -13.67
N PRO A 73 1.75 -6.77 -13.53
CA PRO A 73 2.64 -7.91 -13.48
C PRO A 73 2.08 -8.87 -12.44
N ASP A 74 1.83 -10.11 -12.87
CA ASP A 74 1.28 -11.13 -12.00
C ASP A 74 2.11 -11.15 -10.70
N PRO A 75 1.46 -11.16 -9.53
CA PRO A 75 2.19 -11.17 -8.27
C PRO A 75 3.12 -12.39 -8.28
N PHE A 76 4.43 -12.14 -8.21
CA PHE A 76 5.48 -13.15 -8.26
C PHE A 76 5.14 -14.34 -7.35
N GLN A 77 4.85 -15.50 -7.94
CA GLN A 77 4.54 -16.72 -7.20
C GLN A 77 5.83 -17.52 -6.99
N ILE A 78 6.70 -17.04 -6.11
CA ILE A 78 7.95 -17.74 -5.78
C ILE A 78 7.60 -18.97 -4.95
N LYS A 79 7.81 -20.16 -5.51
CA LYS A 79 7.70 -21.43 -4.79
C LYS A 79 9.05 -21.75 -4.15
N ILE A 80 9.16 -21.61 -2.84
CA ILE A 80 10.38 -21.93 -2.09
C ILE A 80 10.29 -23.39 -1.66
N THR A 81 11.21 -24.22 -2.12
CA THR A 81 11.33 -25.64 -1.72
C THR A 81 12.43 -25.77 -0.66
N GLN A 82 12.36 -26.82 0.18
CA GLN A 82 13.37 -27.12 1.21
C GLN A 82 14.81 -27.14 0.66
N ASP A 83 14.98 -27.61 -0.58
CA ASP A 83 16.27 -27.72 -1.27
C ASP A 83 16.91 -26.36 -1.62
N ASP A 84 16.12 -25.29 -1.64
CA ASP A 84 16.59 -23.94 -1.96
C ASP A 84 17.22 -23.23 -0.74
N LEU A 85 17.12 -23.83 0.45
CA LEU A 85 17.65 -23.29 1.69
C LEU A 85 19.14 -23.59 1.87
N GLN A 86 20.02 -22.62 1.52
CA GLN A 86 21.48 -22.78 1.60
C GLN A 86 22.12 -21.98 2.75
N VAL A 87 22.27 -22.58 3.95
CA VAL A 87 22.89 -21.91 5.11
C VAL A 87 24.42 -21.92 5.02
N THR A 88 25.01 -20.77 4.65
CA THR A 88 26.48 -20.57 4.72
C THR A 88 26.84 -19.74 5.94
N LYS A 89 27.47 -20.34 6.96
CA LYS A 89 27.83 -19.68 8.22
C LYS A 89 29.02 -18.72 8.08
N VAL A 90 28.79 -17.41 8.27
CA VAL A 90 29.86 -16.38 8.21
C VAL A 90 29.92 -15.53 9.49
N ASN A 91 30.83 -15.87 10.40
CA ASN A 91 31.23 -15.13 11.63
C ASN A 91 30.13 -14.82 12.70
N GLY A 92 30.55 -14.81 13.98
CA GLY A 92 29.67 -14.76 15.16
C GLY A 92 29.00 -13.40 15.50
N GLN A 93 28.75 -12.54 14.51
CA GLN A 93 27.97 -11.30 14.72
C GLN A 93 26.54 -11.48 14.24
N LYS A 94 25.57 -11.13 15.09
CA LYS A 94 24.14 -11.21 14.75
C LYS A 94 23.82 -10.36 13.51
N PRO A 95 23.10 -10.90 12.51
CA PRO A 95 22.61 -10.12 11.39
C PRO A 95 21.61 -9.07 11.89
N ARG A 96 21.52 -7.96 11.17
CA ARG A 96 20.58 -6.87 11.43
C ARG A 96 19.64 -6.62 10.26
N TRP A 97 20.04 -7.04 9.07
CA TRP A 97 19.30 -6.80 7.83
C TRP A 97 19.01 -8.10 7.09
N LEU A 98 17.77 -8.23 6.63
CA LEU A 98 17.37 -9.15 5.58
C LEU A 98 17.55 -8.45 4.24
N LYS A 99 18.31 -9.05 3.35
CA LYS A 99 18.58 -8.54 2.01
C LYS A 99 17.93 -9.47 1.00
N ILE A 100 17.20 -8.89 0.06
CA ILE A 100 16.53 -9.62 -1.02
C ILE A 100 16.99 -8.99 -2.33
N ARG A 101 17.52 -9.81 -3.23
CA ARG A 101 17.93 -9.40 -4.57
C ARG A 101 17.24 -10.28 -5.59
N VAL A 102 16.78 -9.68 -6.67
CA VAL A 102 16.24 -10.38 -7.84
C VAL A 102 17.00 -9.90 -9.05
N GLU A 103 17.62 -10.82 -9.75
CA GLU A 103 18.43 -10.55 -10.94
C GLU A 103 17.87 -11.33 -12.12
N ASN A 104 17.82 -10.72 -13.30
CA ASN A 104 17.45 -11.44 -14.51
C ASN A 104 18.60 -12.36 -14.93
N MET A 105 18.34 -13.66 -15.10
CA MET A 105 19.39 -14.67 -15.36
C MET A 105 20.11 -14.49 -16.71
N THR A 106 19.46 -13.91 -17.71
CA THR A 106 20.02 -13.77 -19.07
C THR A 106 20.85 -12.51 -19.20
N THR A 107 20.38 -11.42 -18.60
CA THR A 107 21.03 -10.11 -18.71
C THR A 107 21.92 -9.76 -17.52
N GLY A 108 21.78 -10.47 -16.39
CA GLY A 108 22.45 -10.16 -15.12
C GLY A 108 21.99 -8.85 -14.48
N LYS A 109 20.93 -8.21 -14.99
CA LYS A 109 20.44 -6.94 -14.46
C LYS A 109 19.58 -7.16 -13.22
N GLY A 110 19.89 -6.45 -12.15
CA GLY A 110 19.06 -6.41 -10.94
C GLY A 110 17.70 -5.78 -11.21
N LYS A 111 16.64 -6.56 -11.03
CA LYS A 111 15.24 -6.12 -11.11
C LYS A 111 14.77 -5.54 -9.78
N VAL A 112 15.16 -6.18 -8.67
CA VAL A 112 14.74 -5.78 -7.32
C VAL A 112 15.93 -5.86 -6.36
N ASN A 113 16.03 -4.87 -5.47
CA ASN A 113 16.99 -4.89 -4.36
C ASN A 113 16.33 -4.27 -3.13
N VAL A 114 16.07 -5.09 -2.12
CA VAL A 114 15.39 -4.68 -0.88
C VAL A 114 16.29 -4.96 0.32
N SER A 115 16.24 -4.04 1.29
CA SER A 115 16.90 -4.18 2.59
C SER A 115 15.89 -3.93 3.70
N LEU A 116 15.63 -4.93 4.52
CA LEU A 116 14.66 -4.87 5.62
C LEU A 116 15.36 -5.08 6.95
N PRO A 117 15.19 -4.20 7.96
CA PRO A 117 15.67 -4.48 9.30
C PRO A 117 14.97 -5.71 9.87
N LEU A 118 15.71 -6.64 10.48
CA LEU A 118 15.12 -7.88 11.03
C LEU A 118 14.05 -7.62 12.09
N GLY A 119 14.17 -6.52 12.84
CA GLY A 119 13.15 -6.09 13.80
C GLY A 119 11.81 -5.78 13.13
N LEU A 120 11.82 -5.16 11.95
CA LEU A 120 10.61 -4.85 11.20
C LEU A 120 9.97 -6.12 10.65
N VAL A 121 10.77 -7.05 10.14
CA VAL A 121 10.23 -8.31 9.61
C VAL A 121 9.60 -9.15 10.72
N SER A 122 10.26 -9.22 11.89
CA SER A 122 9.72 -9.89 13.07
C SER A 122 8.39 -9.27 13.52
N PHE A 123 8.31 -7.94 13.51
CA PHE A 123 7.09 -7.20 13.84
C PHE A 123 5.97 -7.47 12.82
N GLY A 124 6.28 -7.40 11.52
CA GLY A 124 5.33 -7.65 10.44
C GLY A 124 4.75 -9.07 10.49
N LEU A 125 5.58 -10.08 10.76
CA LEU A 125 5.12 -11.45 10.93
C LEU A 125 4.22 -11.62 12.17
N GLY A 126 4.55 -10.95 13.27
CA GLY A 126 3.71 -10.94 14.47
C GLY A 126 2.32 -10.37 14.23
N ILE A 127 2.25 -9.28 13.44
CA ILE A 127 0.98 -8.71 12.97
C ILE A 127 0.27 -9.71 12.06
N ALA A 128 0.93 -10.23 11.03
CA ALA A 128 0.31 -11.13 10.06
C ALA A 128 -0.32 -12.37 10.72
N ARG A 129 0.38 -12.99 11.69
CA ARG A 129 -0.17 -14.08 12.51
C ARG A 129 -1.44 -13.68 13.27
N ARG A 130 -1.49 -12.44 13.78
CA ARG A 130 -2.67 -11.94 14.52
C ARG A 130 -3.87 -11.71 13.62
N PHE A 131 -3.64 -11.42 12.34
CA PHE A 131 -4.68 -11.23 11.34
C PHE A 131 -5.06 -12.52 10.59
N GLY A 132 -4.49 -13.67 10.97
CA GLY A 132 -4.80 -14.96 10.35
C GLY A 132 -4.27 -15.09 8.93
N ALA A 133 -3.16 -14.41 8.60
CA ALA A 133 -2.51 -14.60 7.31
C ALA A 133 -1.92 -16.02 7.25
N GLU A 134 -2.44 -16.81 6.32
CA GLU A 134 -1.93 -18.13 6.00
C GLU A 134 -0.71 -17.94 5.11
N PHE A 135 0.47 -18.28 5.61
CA PHE A 135 1.66 -18.33 4.78
C PHE A 135 1.68 -19.71 4.11
N GLY A 136 1.82 -19.74 2.79
CA GLY A 136 2.06 -21.01 2.08
C GLY A 136 3.21 -21.75 2.74
N ASP A 137 2.99 -23.03 3.03
CA ASP A 137 3.91 -23.91 3.77
C ASP A 137 4.43 -23.24 5.06
N GLU A 138 3.55 -23.11 6.06
CA GLU A 138 3.87 -22.51 7.37
C GLU A 138 5.13 -23.11 8.02
N GLU A 139 5.42 -24.38 7.73
CA GLU A 139 6.59 -25.11 8.22
C GLU A 139 7.90 -24.55 7.63
N ASN A 140 7.95 -24.32 6.32
CA ASN A 140 9.14 -23.81 5.62
C ASN A 140 9.48 -22.38 6.07
N VAL A 141 8.46 -21.54 6.23
CA VAL A 141 8.62 -20.16 6.68
C VAL A 141 9.12 -20.13 8.12
N TYR A 142 8.56 -20.96 9.00
CA TYR A 142 8.95 -21.01 10.41
C TYR A 142 10.36 -21.55 10.61
N GLU A 143 10.75 -22.59 9.87
CA GLU A 143 12.09 -23.17 9.91
C GLU A 143 13.14 -22.16 9.45
N MET A 144 12.89 -21.48 8.33
CA MET A 144 13.72 -20.35 7.88
C MET A 144 13.86 -19.29 8.97
N TRP A 145 12.78 -18.98 9.70
CA TRP A 145 12.83 -18.01 10.81
C TRP A 145 13.65 -18.45 12.02
N GLN A 146 13.68 -19.74 12.32
CA GLN A 146 14.55 -20.26 13.39
C GLN A 146 16.02 -20.09 13.00
N MET A 147 16.36 -20.39 11.75
CA MET A 147 17.72 -20.19 11.21
C MET A 147 18.13 -18.70 11.25
N VAL A 148 17.21 -17.79 10.91
CA VAL A 148 17.44 -16.33 11.04
C VAL A 148 17.67 -15.91 12.49
N LYS A 149 16.93 -16.50 13.44
CA LYS A 149 17.02 -16.20 14.89
C LYS A 149 18.29 -16.74 15.53
N ASP A 150 18.78 -17.88 15.06
CA ASP A 150 20.07 -18.45 15.47
C ASP A 150 21.24 -17.51 15.13
N GLY A 151 20.96 -16.50 14.29
CA GLY A 151 21.75 -15.28 14.23
C GLY A 151 23.04 -15.44 13.44
N GLU A 152 23.04 -16.38 12.50
CA GLU A 152 24.13 -16.60 11.58
C GLU A 152 23.93 -15.76 10.32
N ARG A 153 25.00 -15.11 9.86
CA ARG A 153 25.00 -14.43 8.57
C ARG A 153 25.24 -15.44 7.47
N GLY A 154 24.60 -15.25 6.33
CA GLY A 154 24.69 -16.18 5.21
C GLY A 154 23.56 -16.02 4.21
N VAL A 155 23.67 -16.76 3.11
CA VAL A 155 22.54 -16.99 2.21
C VAL A 155 21.48 -17.79 2.96
N LEU A 156 20.22 -17.47 2.71
CA LEU A 156 19.06 -18.17 3.23
C LEU A 156 18.40 -18.94 2.10
N VAL A 157 18.18 -18.27 0.98
CA VAL A 157 17.45 -18.79 -0.18
C VAL A 157 18.20 -18.39 -1.43
N ASP A 158 18.43 -19.35 -2.32
CA ASP A 158 18.98 -19.15 -3.66
C ASP A 158 18.13 -19.94 -4.64
N VAL A 159 17.18 -19.26 -5.29
CA VAL A 159 16.21 -19.86 -6.21
C VAL A 159 16.48 -19.34 -7.62
N ARG A 160 16.50 -20.26 -8.57
CA ARG A 160 16.52 -19.96 -10.00
C ARG A 160 15.16 -20.33 -10.57
N ASP A 161 14.42 -19.33 -11.01
CA ASP A 161 13.19 -19.51 -11.75
C ASP A 161 13.51 -19.52 -13.25
N GLU A 162 13.45 -20.71 -13.85
CA GLU A 162 13.69 -20.88 -15.29
C GLU A 162 12.50 -20.41 -16.15
N GLU A 163 11.28 -20.36 -15.58
CA GLU A 163 10.07 -19.93 -16.29
C GLU A 163 10.08 -18.41 -16.48
N ASP A 164 10.37 -17.68 -15.40
CA ASP A 164 10.45 -16.21 -15.41
C ASP A 164 11.86 -15.67 -15.74
N ASN A 165 12.86 -16.55 -15.82
CA ASN A 165 14.26 -16.22 -16.07
C ASN A 165 14.83 -15.26 -15.00
N GLU A 166 14.51 -15.56 -13.74
CA GLU A 166 14.86 -14.77 -12.56
C GLU A 166 15.69 -15.56 -11.56
N HIS A 167 16.67 -14.90 -10.97
CA HIS A 167 17.49 -15.42 -9.89
C HIS A 167 17.20 -14.62 -8.63
N VAL A 168 16.64 -15.30 -7.63
CA VAL A 168 16.26 -14.70 -6.36
C VAL A 168 17.26 -15.13 -5.29
N LEU A 169 17.92 -14.15 -4.68
CA LEU A 169 18.87 -14.35 -3.60
C LEU A 169 18.38 -13.63 -2.34
N ILE A 170 18.19 -14.39 -1.27
CA ILE A 170 17.84 -13.88 0.06
C ILE A 170 18.97 -14.21 1.01
N TYR A 171 19.47 -13.21 1.75
CA TYR A 171 20.58 -13.40 2.67
C TYR A 171 20.52 -12.44 3.88
N LEU A 172 21.25 -12.80 4.93
CA LEU A 172 21.36 -12.05 6.18
C LEU A 172 22.69 -11.31 6.27
N ASP A 173 22.61 -10.03 6.61
CA ASP A 173 23.74 -9.09 6.79
C ASP A 173 23.80 -8.49 8.20
#